data_AF-A0A645HPC2-F1
#
_entry.id   AF-A0A645HPC2-F1
#
_cell.length_a   1.000
_cell.length_b   1.000
_cell.length_c   1.000
_cell.angle_alpha   90.00
_cell.angle_beta   90.00
_cell.angle_gamma   90.00
#
_symmetry.space_group_name_H-M   'P 1'
#
loop_
_entity.id
_entity.type
_entity.pdbx_description
1 polymer ?
#
loop_
_entity_poly.entity_id
_entity_poly.type
_entity_poly.pdbx_seq_one_letter_code
_entity_poly.pdbx_strand_id
1 'polypeptide(L)' 'MYKPKLEKEIRCPLEYGLDIFGGKWNSRIICVLAEKHILRYSEIRNEMTDITDAVLAATLKK' A
#
# COMPACT_ATOMS: atom_id res chain seq x y z
N MET A 1 3.81 21.37 9.58
CA MET A 1 3.44 20.59 8.39
C MET A 1 3.45 21.51 7.18
N TYR A 2 4.23 21.19 6.15
CA TYR A 2 4.25 21.96 4.90
C TYR A 2 2.91 21.80 4.17
N LYS A 3 2.30 22.93 3.77
CA LYS A 3 1.14 22.93 2.87
C LYS A 3 1.63 23.36 1.47
N PRO A 4 1.49 22.51 0.45
CA PRO A 4 1.82 22.92 -0.91
C PRO A 4 0.93 24.09 -1.34
N LYS A 5 1.50 25.03 -2.10
CA LYS A 5 0.82 26.23 -2.59
C LYS A 5 -0.17 25.95 -3.73
N LEU A 6 -0.06 24.78 -4.35
CA LEU A 6 -0.86 24.31 -5.48
C LEU A 6 -1.40 22.91 -5.15
N GLU A 7 -2.58 22.59 -5.68
CA GLU A 7 -3.12 21.24 -5.58
C GLU A 7 -2.23 20.24 -6.32
N LYS A 8 -2.14 19.02 -5.79
CA LYS A 8 -1.42 17.94 -6.46
C LYS A 8 -2.25 17.48 -7.66
N GLU A 9 -1.96 18.03 -8.82
CA GLU A 9 -2.43 17.49 -10.09
C GLU A 9 -1.53 16.33 -10.51
N ILE A 10 -2.13 15.19 -10.81
CA ILE A 10 -1.46 14.04 -11.42
C ILE A 10 -1.09 14.43 -12.84
N ARG A 11 0.21 14.50 -13.15
CA ARG A 11 0.69 14.95 -14.46
C ARG A 11 0.92 13.80 -15.44
N CYS A 12 1.08 12.59 -14.93
CA CYS A 12 1.43 11.41 -15.72
C CYS A 12 0.76 10.15 -15.14
N PRO A 13 0.32 9.18 -15.98
CA PRO A 13 -0.18 7.89 -15.52
C PRO A 13 0.77 7.14 -14.57
N LEU A 14 2.09 7.32 -14.74
CA LEU A 14 3.08 6.74 -13.84
C LEU A 14 2.99 7.33 -12.42
N GLU A 15 2.80 8.65 -12.33
CA GLU A 15 2.67 9.34 -11.05
C GLU A 15 1.40 8.90 -10.31
N TYR A 16 0.31 8.68 -11.06
CA TYR A 16 -0.91 8.07 -10.51
C TYR A 16 -0.68 6.66 -9.97
N GLY A 17 -0.03 5.81 -10.74
CA GLY A 17 0.29 4.45 -10.30
C GLY A 17 1.13 4.46 -9.02
N LEU A 18 2.18 5.28 -8.97
CA LEU A 18 3.03 5.43 -7.80
C LEU A 18 2.28 5.99 -6.58
N ASP A 19 1.29 6.87 -6.77
CA ASP A 19 0.45 7.34 -5.66
C ASP A 19 -0.43 6.20 -5.09
N ILE A 20 -0.90 5.29 -5.93
CA ILE A 20 -1.71 4.13 -5.53
C ILE A 20 -0.86 3.08 -4.80
N PHE A 21 0.23 2.59 -5.41
CA PHE A 21 0.97 1.44 -4.88
C PHE A 21 2.33 1.79 -4.24
N GLY A 22 2.87 3.00 -4.44
CA GLY A 22 4.22 3.37 -4.00
C GLY A 22 4.41 3.51 -2.49
N GLY A 23 3.38 3.27 -1.68
CA GLY A 23 3.51 3.19 -0.23
C GLY A 23 4.30 1.95 0.22
N LYS A 24 5.06 2.09 1.32
CA LYS A 24 5.88 1.00 1.91
C LYS A 24 5.13 -0.34 2.02
N TRP A 25 3.87 -0.30 2.43
CA TRP A 25 3.06 -1.49 2.70
C TRP A 25 2.28 -1.96 1.48
N ASN A 26 1.77 -1.05 0.64
CA ASN A 26 1.01 -1.38 -0.56
C ASN A 26 1.82 -2.27 -1.50
N SER A 27 3.04 -1.84 -1.85
CA SER A 27 3.95 -2.62 -2.69
C SER A 27 4.22 -4.01 -2.12
N ARG A 28 4.46 -4.13 -0.82
CA ARG A 28 4.79 -5.41 -0.19
C ARG A 28 3.61 -6.37 -0.18
N ILE A 29 2.41 -5.88 0.15
CA ILE A 29 1.18 -6.69 0.12
C ILE A 29 0.92 -7.18 -1.31
N ILE A 30 1.06 -6.31 -2.31
CA ILE A 30 0.90 -6.68 -3.72
C ILE A 30 1.89 -7.77 -4.10
N CYS A 31 3.17 -7.65 -3.74
CA CYS A 31 4.17 -8.69 -4.02
C CYS A 31 3.81 -10.02 -3.35
N VAL A 32 3.40 -10.01 -2.08
CA VAL A 32 3.00 -11.21 -1.35
C VAL A 32 1.79 -11.88 -1.99
N LEU A 33 0.77 -11.12 -2.38
CA LEU A 33 -0.42 -11.65 -3.05
C LEU A 33 -0.13 -12.10 -4.50
N ALA A 34 0.81 -11.48 -5.19
CA ALA A 34 1.23 -11.91 -6.51
C ALA A 34 1.92 -13.28 -6.47
N GLU A 35 2.71 -13.54 -5.42
CA GLU A 35 3.43 -14.79 -5.23
C GLU A 35 2.56 -15.90 -4.63
N LYS A 36 1.76 -15.58 -3.61
CA LYS A 36 0.97 -16.57 -2.83
C LYS A 36 -0.51 -16.62 -3.20
N HIS A 37 -0.93 -15.80 -4.17
CA HIS A 37 -2.31 -15.67 -4.61
C HIS A 37 -3.25 -15.23 -3.48
N ILE A 38 -4.13 -16.13 -3.02
CA ILE A 38 -5.23 -15.81 -2.12
C ILE A 38 -4.78 -16.14 -0.69
N LEU A 39 -4.69 -15.10 0.14
CA LEU A 39 -4.38 -15.21 1.56
C LEU A 39 -5.47 -14.57 2.40
N ARG A 40 -5.74 -15.16 3.56
CA ARG A 40 -6.56 -14.55 4.61
C ARG A 40 -5.74 -13.51 5.38
N TYR A 41 -6.45 -12.63 6.08
CA TYR A 41 -5.86 -11.53 6.83
C TYR A 41 -4.71 -11.96 7.77
N SER A 42 -4.91 -13.02 8.55
CA SER A 42 -3.88 -13.56 9.45
C SER A 42 -2.67 -14.13 8.72
N GLU A 43 -2.86 -14.68 7.52
CA GLU A 43 -1.78 -15.24 6.69
C GLU A 43 -0.94 -14.10 6.10
N ILE A 44 -1.58 -13.02 5.62
CA ILE A 44 -0.88 -11.80 5.18
C ILE A 44 -0.08 -11.19 6.33
N ARG A 45 -0.69 -11.12 7.53
CA ARG A 45 -0.02 -10.60 8.74
C ARG A 45 1.20 -11.43 9.13
N ASN A 46 1.11 -12.76 9.05
CA ASN A 46 2.22 -13.65 9.36
C ASN A 46 3.36 -13.52 8.34
N GLU A 47 3.03 -13.27 7.08
CA GLU A 47 4.04 -13.02 6.04
C GLU A 47 4.76 -11.69 6.25
N MET A 48 4.03 -10.67 6.70
CA MET A 48 4.55 -9.32 6.93
C MET A 48 4.92 -9.11 8.40
N THR A 49 6.05 -9.68 8.83
CA THR A 49 6.49 -9.71 10.24
C THR A 49 6.68 -8.34 10.92
N ASP A 50 6.79 -7.25 10.17
CA ASP A 50 7.03 -5.89 10.67
C ASP A 50 5.81 -4.96 10.59
N ILE A 51 4.64 -5.43 10.12
CA ILE A 51 3.43 -4.59 10.03
C ILE A 51 2.60 -4.65 11.32
N THR A 52 2.06 -3.51 11.74
CA THR A 52 1.08 -3.46 12.83
C THR A 52 -0.32 -3.75 12.30
N ASP A 53 -1.19 -4.30 13.16
CA ASP A 53 -2.56 -4.66 12.79
C ASP A 53 -3.36 -3.45 12.27
N ALA A 54 -3.24 -2.30 12.95
CA ALA A 54 -3.89 -1.06 12.52
C ALA A 54 -3.45 -0.61 11.12
N VAL A 55 -2.15 -0.73 10.79
CA VAL A 55 -1.64 -0.35 9.48
C VAL A 55 -2.07 -1.34 8.41
N LEU A 56 -2.06 -2.66 8.71
CA LEU A 56 -2.52 -3.68 7.78
C LEU A 56 -4.01 -3.50 7.44
N ALA A 57 -4.86 -3.34 8.44
CA ALA A 57 -6.29 -3.10 8.26
C ALA A 57 -6.56 -1.81 7.47
N ALA A 58 -5.86 -0.72 7.78
CA ALA A 58 -6.00 0.53 7.04
C ALA A 58 -5.53 0.41 5.59
N THR A 59 -4.49 -0.38 5.34
CA THR A 59 -3.93 -0.58 4.00
C THR A 59 -4.86 -1.40 3.10
N LEU A 60 -5.44 -2.48 3.63
CA LEU A 60 -6.34 -3.36 2.89
C LEU A 60 -7.74 -2.77 2.66
N LYS A 61 -8.11 -1.73 3.41
CA LYS A 61 -9.42 -1.07 3.31
C LYS A 61 -9.48 0.02 2.24
N LYS A 62 -8.33 0.57 1.82
CA LYS A 62 -8.24 1.60 0.79
C LYS A 62 -8.89 1.13 -0.51
#